data_AF-A0A1A8PB04-F1
#
_entry.id   AF-A0A1A8PB04-F1
#
_cell.length_a   1.000
_cell.length_b   1.000
_cell.length_c   1.000
_cell.angle_alpha   90.00
_cell.angle_beta   90.00
_cell.angle_gamma   90.00
#
_symmetry.space_group_name_H-M   'P 1'
#
loop_
_entity.id
_entity.type
_entity.pdbx_description
1 polymer ?
#
loop_
_entity_poly.entity_id
_entity_poly.type
_entity_poly.pdbx_seq_one_letter_code
_entity_poly.pdbx_strand_id
1 'polypeptide(L)'
;FNIILLFSTFLTRLLTFSLLRDMSVTKPLCVEFPRSMVEAVTSWNLPMSRFLHTYVFRSALRFGVFSAVMVTYTASALLHGLSFHLGAVLISLGFITYIEHVLRKRLAVIFSACVLSRKCPPGCSHQNKKKRWVYLINIAFSALAVLHLTYLGSVFNSSVDYTEEEEDDITHHTIQKWSELSWTSHWVTFGCWVFYRLVL
;
A
#
# COMPACT_ATOMS: atom_id res chain seq x y z
N PHE A 1 3.65 -2.50 14.87
CA PHE A 1 4.46 -2.75 13.65
C PHE A 1 5.51 -1.65 13.52
N ASN A 2 6.74 -1.89 13.96
CA ASN A 2 7.75 -0.84 14.13
C ASN A 2 8.70 -0.82 12.92
N ILE A 3 8.51 0.12 12.00
CA ILE A 3 9.38 0.33 10.82
C ILE A 3 10.85 0.57 11.21
N ILE A 4 11.10 1.02 12.45
CA ILE A 4 12.44 1.23 13.01
C ILE A 4 13.13 -0.09 13.41
N LEU A 5 12.39 -1.10 13.90
CA LEU A 5 12.94 -2.43 14.21
C LEU A 5 13.32 -3.21 12.94
N LEU A 6 12.68 -2.92 11.81
CA LEU A 6 13.03 -3.50 10.51
C LEU A 6 14.43 -3.09 10.04
N PHE A 7 14.87 -1.86 10.32
CA PHE A 7 16.19 -1.37 9.94
C PHE A 7 17.32 -2.16 10.62
N SER A 8 17.11 -2.61 11.86
CA SER A 8 18.07 -3.48 12.57
C SER A 8 18.08 -4.91 12.02
N THR A 9 16.93 -5.43 11.56
CA THR A 9 16.84 -6.77 10.94
C THR A 9 17.30 -6.80 9.48
N PHE A 10 17.32 -5.64 8.82
CA PHE A 10 17.71 -5.46 7.42
C PHE A 10 19.19 -5.84 7.18
N LEU A 11 20.07 -5.43 8.10
CA LEU A 11 21.50 -5.79 8.04
C LEU A 11 21.72 -7.31 8.28
N THR A 12 20.91 -7.92 9.14
CA THR A 12 20.97 -9.36 9.45
C THR A 12 20.40 -10.22 8.32
N ARG A 13 19.40 -9.73 7.58
CA ARG A 13 18.75 -10.43 6.45
C ARG A 13 19.49 -10.33 5.12
N LEU A 14 20.33 -9.32 4.94
CA LEU A 14 21.19 -9.17 3.75
C LEU A 14 22.21 -10.31 3.62
N LEU A 15 22.65 -10.92 4.73
CA LEU A 15 23.58 -12.05 4.75
C LEU A 15 22.91 -13.42 4.49
N THR A 16 21.60 -13.54 4.66
CA THR A 16 20.82 -14.80 4.46
C THR A 16 20.10 -14.87 3.11
N PHE A 17 20.10 -13.78 2.33
CA PHE A 17 19.35 -13.64 1.07
C PHE A 17 19.84 -14.56 -0.06
N SER A 18 21.09 -15.02 -0.02
CA SER A 18 21.72 -15.80 -1.11
C SER A 18 21.17 -17.23 -1.27
N LEU A 19 20.54 -17.82 -0.25
CA LEU A 19 20.15 -19.25 -0.22
C LEU A 19 18.65 -19.53 -0.47
N LEU A 20 17.77 -18.52 -0.51
CA LEU A 20 16.30 -18.70 -0.51
C LEU A 20 15.59 -18.33 -1.85
N ARG A 21 16.35 -18.17 -2.94
CA ARG A 21 15.87 -17.54 -4.19
C ARG A 21 14.70 -18.26 -4.88
N ASP A 22 14.46 -19.54 -4.63
CA ASP A 22 13.40 -20.32 -5.29
C ASP A 22 12.04 -20.32 -4.57
N MET A 23 11.94 -19.82 -3.34
CA MET A 23 10.68 -19.76 -2.55
C MET A 23 10.40 -18.36 -1.99
N SER A 24 10.50 -17.33 -2.84
CA SER A 24 10.23 -15.95 -2.41
C SER A 24 8.75 -15.78 -2.05
N VAL A 25 8.46 -15.71 -0.74
CA VAL A 25 7.13 -15.40 -0.18
C VAL A 25 6.87 -13.89 -0.16
N THR A 26 7.93 -13.08 -0.09
CA THR A 26 7.88 -11.62 -0.03
C THR A 26 9.08 -10.99 -0.75
N LYS A 27 8.96 -9.72 -1.16
CA LYS A 27 10.08 -8.90 -1.64
C LYS A 27 10.36 -7.81 -0.59
N PRO A 28 11.30 -8.03 0.36
CA PRO A 28 11.45 -7.17 1.52
C PRO A 28 11.79 -5.71 1.16
N LEU A 29 12.70 -5.51 0.20
CA LEU A 29 13.07 -4.16 -0.27
C LEU A 29 11.88 -3.38 -0.85
N CYS A 30 10.98 -4.06 -1.56
CA CYS A 30 9.79 -3.44 -2.16
C CYS A 30 8.68 -3.18 -1.14
N VAL A 31 8.76 -3.80 0.04
CA VAL A 31 7.84 -3.61 1.16
C VAL A 31 8.29 -2.44 2.04
N GLU A 32 9.58 -2.38 2.36
CA GLU A 32 10.15 -1.35 3.23
C GLU A 32 10.34 -0.02 2.49
N PHE A 33 10.81 -0.08 1.24
CA PHE A 33 11.06 1.09 0.40
C PHE A 33 10.22 1.04 -0.88
N PRO A 34 8.87 1.05 -0.77
CA PRO A 34 8.00 0.93 -1.92
C PRO A 34 8.06 2.19 -2.76
N ARG A 35 8.12 2.04 -4.08
CA ARG A 35 7.88 3.14 -5.02
C ARG A 35 6.44 3.66 -4.95
N SER A 36 5.50 2.77 -4.64
CA SER A 36 4.05 3.02 -4.60
C SER A 36 3.36 2.05 -3.65
N MET A 37 2.16 2.41 -3.19
CA MET A 37 1.34 1.52 -2.37
C MET A 37 0.99 0.20 -3.08
N VAL A 38 0.73 0.24 -4.39
CA VAL A 38 0.55 -0.98 -5.20
C VAL A 38 1.77 -1.90 -5.12
N GLU A 39 2.98 -1.34 -5.12
CA GLU A 39 4.21 -2.15 -5.02
C GLU A 39 4.35 -2.78 -3.64
N ALA A 40 4.06 -2.03 -2.57
CA ALA A 40 4.10 -2.55 -1.20
C ALA A 40 3.14 -3.74 -1.03
N VAL A 41 1.86 -3.55 -1.38
CA VAL A 41 0.79 -4.53 -1.11
C VAL A 41 0.92 -5.79 -1.97
N THR A 42 1.50 -5.68 -3.16
CA THR A 42 1.75 -6.84 -4.03
C THR A 42 3.08 -7.55 -3.74
N SER A 43 3.94 -6.93 -2.93
CA SER A 43 5.25 -7.47 -2.55
C SER A 43 5.27 -8.11 -1.16
N TRP A 44 4.28 -7.79 -0.31
CA TRP A 44 4.19 -8.28 1.07
C TRP A 44 3.99 -9.80 1.16
N ASN A 45 2.98 -10.32 0.46
CA ASN A 45 2.62 -11.73 0.44
C ASN A 45 2.35 -12.15 -1.01
N LEU A 46 3.39 -12.66 -1.68
CA LEU A 46 3.37 -13.00 -3.10
C LEU A 46 2.33 -14.09 -3.43
N PRO A 47 2.21 -15.20 -2.67
CA PRO A 47 1.16 -16.20 -2.91
C PRO A 47 -0.25 -15.62 -2.85
N MET A 48 -0.58 -14.90 -1.77
CA MET A 48 -1.92 -14.29 -1.61
C MET A 48 -2.19 -13.24 -2.68
N SER A 49 -1.20 -12.38 -2.98
CA SER A 49 -1.34 -11.36 -4.02
C SER A 49 -1.58 -11.97 -5.40
N ARG A 50 -0.89 -13.07 -5.74
CA ARG A 50 -1.10 -13.80 -7.01
C ARG A 50 -2.48 -14.46 -7.06
N PHE A 51 -2.91 -15.09 -5.97
CA PHE A 51 -4.23 -15.69 -5.86
C PHE A 51 -5.34 -14.65 -6.07
N LEU A 52 -5.34 -13.59 -5.26
CA LEU A 52 -6.32 -12.50 -5.34
C LEU A 52 -6.31 -11.82 -6.71
N HIS A 53 -5.14 -11.59 -7.29
CA HIS A 53 -5.04 -11.01 -8.62
C HIS A 53 -5.69 -11.90 -9.70
N THR A 54 -5.44 -13.21 -9.63
CA THR A 54 -5.87 -14.17 -10.66
C THR A 54 -7.36 -14.46 -10.58
N TYR A 55 -7.88 -14.68 -9.37
CA TYR A 55 -9.25 -15.15 -9.17
C TYR A 55 -10.24 -14.04 -8.83
N VAL A 56 -9.80 -12.96 -8.18
CA VAL A 56 -10.68 -11.88 -7.72
C VAL A 56 -10.55 -10.65 -8.60
N PHE A 57 -9.36 -10.04 -8.65
CA PHE A 57 -9.12 -8.78 -9.36
C PHE A 57 -9.46 -8.88 -10.85
N ARG A 58 -8.92 -9.89 -11.56
CA ARG A 58 -9.18 -10.09 -12.99
C ARG A 58 -10.66 -10.30 -13.30
N SER A 59 -11.37 -11.04 -12.46
CA SER A 59 -12.81 -11.26 -12.60
C SER A 59 -13.59 -9.95 -12.41
N ALA A 60 -13.22 -9.15 -11.40
CA ALA A 60 -13.89 -7.90 -11.06
C ALA A 60 -13.55 -6.73 -12.00
N LEU A 61 -12.48 -6.82 -12.81
CA LEU A 61 -12.11 -5.78 -13.80
C LEU A 61 -13.23 -5.45 -14.79
N ARG A 62 -14.14 -6.39 -15.07
CA ARG A 62 -15.32 -6.15 -15.91
C ARG A 62 -16.23 -5.03 -15.38
N PHE A 63 -16.17 -4.74 -14.09
CA PHE A 63 -16.93 -3.67 -13.42
C PHE A 63 -16.09 -2.39 -13.22
N GLY A 64 -14.89 -2.33 -13.79
CA GLY A 64 -13.98 -1.20 -13.72
C GLY A 64 -12.90 -1.34 -12.63
N VAL A 65 -11.85 -0.51 -12.76
CA VAL A 65 -10.65 -0.61 -11.91
C VAL A 65 -10.96 -0.33 -10.44
N PHE A 66 -11.82 0.65 -10.14
CA PHE A 66 -12.21 0.96 -8.77
C PHE A 66 -12.90 -0.24 -8.11
N SER A 67 -13.95 -0.78 -8.75
CA SER A 67 -14.66 -1.96 -8.27
C SER A 67 -13.72 -3.15 -8.11
N ALA A 68 -12.79 -3.36 -9.04
CA ALA A 68 -11.83 -4.45 -8.97
C ALA A 68 -10.91 -4.34 -7.74
N VAL A 69 -10.41 -3.13 -7.45
CA VAL A 69 -9.59 -2.88 -6.25
C VAL A 69 -10.42 -3.13 -4.99
N MET A 70 -11.61 -2.53 -4.89
CA MET A 70 -12.46 -2.67 -3.70
C MET A 70 -12.85 -4.11 -3.42
N VAL A 71 -13.33 -4.85 -4.43
CA VAL A 71 -13.68 -6.28 -4.29
C VAL A 71 -12.47 -7.12 -3.89
N THR A 72 -11.27 -6.80 -4.40
CA THR A 72 -10.04 -7.50 -4.03
C THR A 72 -9.70 -7.31 -2.55
N TYR A 73 -9.79 -6.09 -2.04
CA TYR A 73 -9.51 -5.81 -0.63
C TYR A 73 -10.60 -6.33 0.30
N THR A 74 -11.87 -6.29 -0.11
CA THR A 74 -12.97 -6.94 0.63
C THR A 74 -12.77 -8.46 0.68
N ALA A 75 -12.42 -9.11 -0.42
CA ALA A 75 -12.12 -10.54 -0.44
C ALA A 75 -10.92 -10.87 0.45
N SER A 76 -9.88 -10.02 0.43
CA SER A 76 -8.75 -10.16 1.35
C SER A 76 -9.19 -10.06 2.81
N ALA A 77 -10.03 -9.09 3.17
CA ALA A 77 -10.55 -8.94 4.52
C ALA A 77 -11.39 -10.14 4.97
N LEU A 78 -12.21 -10.70 4.07
CA LEU A 78 -12.99 -11.92 4.32
C LEU A 78 -12.08 -13.13 4.57
N LEU A 79 -11.02 -13.31 3.77
CA LEU A 79 -10.04 -14.38 3.97
C LEU A 79 -9.27 -14.26 5.29
N HIS A 80 -9.19 -13.05 5.84
CA HIS A 80 -8.58 -12.76 7.13
C HIS A 80 -9.56 -12.89 8.33
N GLY A 81 -10.76 -13.44 8.11
CA GLY A 81 -11.73 -13.69 9.17
C GLY A 81 -12.63 -12.50 9.50
N LEU A 82 -12.66 -11.47 8.64
CA LEU A 82 -13.50 -10.27 8.78
C LEU A 82 -13.34 -9.53 10.13
N SER A 83 -12.17 -9.64 10.79
CA SER A 83 -11.93 -8.87 12.00
C SER A 83 -12.00 -7.36 11.70
N PHE A 84 -12.69 -6.59 12.55
CA PHE A 84 -12.95 -5.17 12.28
C PHE A 84 -11.68 -4.37 12.03
N HIS A 85 -10.65 -4.55 12.87
CA HIS A 85 -9.39 -3.82 12.76
C HIS A 85 -8.67 -4.10 11.43
N LEU A 86 -8.58 -5.37 11.02
CA LEU A 86 -7.89 -5.77 9.80
C LEU A 86 -8.71 -5.40 8.55
N GLY A 87 -10.03 -5.54 8.63
CA GLY A 87 -10.97 -5.06 7.62
C GLY A 87 -10.83 -3.55 7.39
N ALA A 88 -10.86 -2.74 8.46
CA ALA A 88 -10.71 -1.29 8.39
C ALA A 88 -9.37 -0.88 7.77
N VAL A 89 -8.28 -1.55 8.15
CA VAL A 89 -6.95 -1.33 7.57
C VAL A 89 -6.92 -1.70 6.09
N LEU A 90 -7.42 -2.88 5.70
CA LEU A 90 -7.40 -3.36 4.31
C LEU A 90 -8.28 -2.51 3.39
N ILE A 91 -9.46 -2.10 3.85
CA ILE A 91 -10.34 -1.20 3.08
C ILE A 91 -9.68 0.18 2.92
N SER A 92 -9.09 0.74 3.98
CA SER A 92 -8.32 1.98 3.89
C SER A 92 -7.15 1.86 2.90
N LEU A 93 -6.43 0.74 2.95
CA LEU A 93 -5.35 0.40 2.03
C LEU A 93 -5.85 0.33 0.58
N GLY A 94 -7.06 -0.18 0.35
CA GLY A 94 -7.71 -0.20 -0.95
C GLY A 94 -7.95 1.19 -1.53
N PHE A 95 -8.53 2.10 -0.75
CA PHE A 95 -8.74 3.49 -1.17
C PHE A 95 -7.41 4.21 -1.44
N ILE A 96 -6.45 4.10 -0.52
CA ILE A 96 -5.11 4.69 -0.66
C ILE A 96 -4.45 4.20 -1.96
N THR A 97 -4.46 2.87 -2.17
CA THR A 97 -3.86 2.24 -3.35
C THR A 97 -4.51 2.74 -4.65
N TYR A 98 -5.84 2.81 -4.68
CA TYR A 98 -6.59 3.28 -5.84
C TYR A 98 -6.31 4.76 -6.14
N ILE A 99 -6.41 5.63 -5.14
CA ILE A 99 -6.23 7.08 -5.29
C ILE A 99 -4.81 7.40 -5.75
N GLU A 100 -3.79 6.81 -5.13
CA GLU A 100 -2.40 6.97 -5.57
C GLU A 100 -2.23 6.51 -7.03
N HIS A 101 -2.81 5.37 -7.39
CA HIS A 101 -2.71 4.81 -8.73
C HIS A 101 -3.29 5.76 -9.80
N VAL A 102 -4.52 6.24 -9.60
CA VAL A 102 -5.16 7.12 -10.59
C VAL A 102 -4.48 8.48 -10.66
N LEU A 103 -4.05 9.04 -9.52
CA LEU A 103 -3.32 10.30 -9.48
C LEU A 103 -2.00 10.20 -10.26
N ARG A 104 -1.21 9.15 -10.02
CA ARG A 104 0.07 8.95 -10.72
C ARG A 104 -0.12 8.70 -12.21
N LYS A 105 -1.19 8.00 -12.59
CA LYS A 105 -1.53 7.79 -14.01
C LYS A 105 -1.84 9.12 -14.70
N ARG A 106 -2.55 10.04 -14.05
CA ARG A 106 -2.80 11.39 -14.59
C ARG A 106 -1.53 12.22 -14.69
N LEU A 107 -0.73 12.28 -13.62
CA LEU A 107 0.53 13.02 -13.63
C LEU A 107 1.49 12.50 -14.72
N ALA A 108 1.53 11.19 -14.95
CA ALA A 108 2.34 10.60 -16.01
C ALA A 108 1.93 11.07 -17.41
N VAL A 109 0.63 11.26 -17.65
CA VAL A 109 0.10 11.77 -18.93
C VAL A 109 0.38 13.26 -19.07
N ILE A 110 0.04 14.08 -18.07
CA ILE A 110 0.18 15.54 -18.11
C ILE A 110 1.64 15.95 -18.31
N PHE A 111 2.55 15.35 -17.55
CA PHE A 111 3.97 15.68 -17.62
C PHE A 111 4.75 14.83 -18.62
N SER A 112 4.09 13.90 -19.34
CA SER A 112 4.73 12.87 -20.16
C SER A 112 5.94 12.25 -19.43
N ALA A 113 5.74 11.75 -18.20
CA ALA A 113 6.81 11.44 -17.26
C ALA A 113 6.72 10.03 -16.65
N CYS A 114 7.87 9.45 -16.31
CA CYS A 114 7.98 8.13 -15.69
C CYS A 114 7.62 8.13 -14.18
N VAL A 115 6.38 8.52 -13.86
CA VAL A 115 5.85 8.62 -12.49
C VAL A 115 4.76 7.59 -12.19
N LEU A 116 4.51 6.62 -13.08
CA LEU A 116 3.57 5.52 -12.82
C LEU A 116 3.93 4.72 -11.55
N SER A 117 2.92 4.09 -10.93
CA SER A 117 3.06 3.28 -9.71
C SER A 117 4.10 2.16 -9.90
N ARG A 118 4.04 1.44 -11.03
CA ARG A 118 5.08 0.49 -11.44
C ARG A 118 6.12 1.19 -12.31
N LYS A 119 7.36 0.70 -12.27
CA LYS A 119 8.43 1.17 -13.17
C LYS A 119 7.97 1.01 -14.62
N CYS A 120 8.18 2.05 -15.42
CA CYS A 120 7.86 2.02 -16.84
C CYS A 120 8.71 0.96 -17.55
N PRO A 121 8.18 0.27 -18.57
CA PRO A 121 8.94 -0.69 -19.37
C PRO A 121 10.09 0.00 -20.13
N PRO A 122 11.14 -0.75 -20.50
CA PRO A 122 12.15 -0.25 -21.43
C PRO A 122 11.46 0.16 -22.74
N GLY A 123 11.73 1.36 -23.22
CA GLY A 123 11.10 1.90 -24.44
C GLY A 123 9.76 2.62 -24.26
N CYS A 124 9.34 2.95 -23.02
CA CYS A 124 8.12 3.75 -22.82
C CYS A 124 8.12 5.10 -23.58
N SER A 125 6.92 5.57 -23.94
CA SER A 125 6.67 6.77 -24.75
C SER A 125 6.77 8.10 -23.99
N HIS A 126 6.97 8.09 -22.67
CA HIS A 126 7.15 9.30 -21.87
C HIS A 126 8.41 10.07 -22.30
N GLN A 127 8.31 11.38 -22.48
CA GLN A 127 9.46 12.23 -22.81
C GLN A 127 10.40 12.38 -21.60
N ASN A 128 9.83 12.51 -20.40
CA ASN A 128 10.55 12.81 -19.17
C ASN A 128 10.87 11.54 -18.38
N LYS A 129 11.99 10.90 -18.74
CA LYS A 129 12.40 9.60 -18.18
C LYS A 129 13.34 9.71 -16.98
N LYS A 130 14.44 10.48 -17.13
CA LYS A 130 15.57 10.53 -16.17
C LYS A 130 15.81 11.95 -15.61
N LYS A 131 14.80 12.81 -15.63
CA LYS A 131 14.91 14.19 -15.13
C LYS A 131 14.84 14.19 -13.60
N ARG A 132 15.59 15.07 -12.93
CA ARG A 132 15.67 15.12 -11.45
C ARG A 132 14.29 15.25 -10.79
N TRP A 133 13.40 16.09 -11.32
CA TRP A 133 12.05 16.24 -10.75
C TRP A 133 11.19 14.96 -10.84
N VAL A 134 11.39 14.11 -11.85
CA VAL A 134 10.69 12.82 -11.96
C VAL A 134 11.09 11.91 -10.82
N TYR A 135 12.37 11.91 -10.44
CA TYR A 135 12.83 11.21 -9.24
C TYR A 135 12.23 11.82 -7.97
N LEU A 136 12.18 13.15 -7.85
CA LEU A 136 11.56 13.82 -6.70
C LEU A 136 10.08 13.43 -6.53
N ILE A 137 9.29 13.41 -7.62
CA ILE A 137 7.89 12.97 -7.56
C ILE A 137 7.79 11.51 -7.07
N ASN A 138 8.63 10.62 -7.62
CA ASN A 138 8.61 9.22 -7.21
C ASN A 138 9.03 9.02 -5.74
N ILE A 139 10.01 9.80 -5.26
CA ILE A 139 10.43 9.82 -3.85
C ILE A 139 9.30 10.35 -2.97
N ALA A 140 8.61 11.41 -3.37
CA ALA A 140 7.49 11.97 -2.62
C ALA A 140 6.35 10.94 -2.47
N PHE A 141 5.97 10.23 -3.54
CA PHE A 141 4.99 9.15 -3.42
C PHE A 141 5.48 7.94 -2.62
N SER A 142 6.79 7.64 -2.66
CA SER A 142 7.38 6.59 -1.83
C SER A 142 7.30 6.96 -0.34
N ALA A 143 7.66 8.19 0.01
CA ALA A 143 7.52 8.72 1.37
C ALA A 143 6.06 8.72 1.83
N LEU A 144 5.14 9.10 0.93
CA LEU A 144 3.69 9.05 1.19
C LEU A 144 3.22 7.62 1.48
N ALA A 145 3.70 6.64 0.71
CA ALA A 145 3.40 5.23 0.93
C ALA A 145 3.89 4.74 2.31
N VAL A 146 5.13 5.09 2.68
CA VAL A 146 5.68 4.75 4.01
C VAL A 146 4.88 5.41 5.12
N LEU A 147 4.47 6.68 4.96
CA LEU A 147 3.61 7.38 5.93
C LEU A 147 2.28 6.63 6.11
N HIS A 148 1.60 6.28 5.02
CA HIS A 148 0.35 5.53 5.07
C HIS A 148 0.52 4.16 5.74
N LEU A 149 1.58 3.43 5.41
CA LEU A 149 1.86 2.12 6.02
C LEU A 149 2.20 2.23 7.51
N THR A 150 2.94 3.27 7.91
CA THR A 150 3.25 3.54 9.33
C THR A 150 1.97 3.86 10.10
N TYR A 151 1.11 4.70 9.53
CA TYR A 151 -0.17 5.08 10.13
C TYR A 151 -1.11 3.88 10.26
N LEU A 152 -1.27 3.07 9.21
CA LEU A 152 -2.13 1.88 9.27
C LEU A 152 -1.54 0.80 10.19
N GLY A 153 -0.22 0.68 10.21
CA GLY A 153 0.52 -0.28 11.04
C GLY A 153 0.55 0.06 12.54
N SER A 154 0.26 1.31 12.92
CA SER A 154 0.27 1.74 14.32
C SER A 154 -0.84 1.08 15.15
N VAL A 155 -1.98 0.75 14.52
CA VAL A 155 -3.12 0.05 15.14
C VAL A 155 -2.70 -1.32 15.69
N PHE A 156 -1.73 -1.98 15.06
CA PHE A 156 -1.20 -3.29 15.48
C PHE A 156 -0.04 -3.20 16.47
N ASN A 157 0.39 -2.00 16.89
CA ASN A 157 1.54 -1.88 17.79
C ASN A 157 1.16 -1.99 19.27
N SER A 158 -0.09 -1.72 19.61
CA SER A 158 -0.60 -1.77 20.99
C SER A 158 -1.32 -3.08 21.33
N SER A 159 -1.54 -3.97 20.36
CA SER A 159 -2.14 -5.29 20.58
C SER A 159 -1.17 -6.34 21.14
N VAL A 160 0.02 -5.93 21.62
CA VAL A 160 1.05 -6.85 22.14
C VAL A 160 0.85 -7.14 23.63
N ASP A 161 -0.15 -6.54 24.28
CA ASP A 161 -0.37 -6.70 25.73
C ASP A 161 -1.67 -7.41 26.14
N TYR A 162 -2.47 -7.94 25.21
CA TYR A 162 -3.81 -8.41 25.56
C TYR A 162 -4.10 -9.86 25.16
N THR A 163 -4.15 -10.66 26.21
CA THR A 163 -4.76 -11.99 26.25
C THR A 163 -6.27 -11.76 26.42
N GLU A 164 -7.10 -12.22 25.48
CA GLU A 164 -8.57 -12.29 25.58
C GLU A 164 -9.34 -10.95 25.70
N GLU A 165 -9.22 -10.03 24.73
CA GLU A 165 -10.14 -8.87 24.62
C GLU A 165 -11.35 -9.17 23.70
N GLU A 166 -12.54 -8.71 24.11
CA GLU A 166 -13.78 -8.77 23.33
C GLU A 166 -13.69 -7.89 22.06
N GLU A 167 -14.42 -8.26 21.00
CA GLU A 167 -14.36 -7.59 19.69
C GLU A 167 -14.66 -6.08 19.78
N ASP A 168 -15.56 -5.67 20.69
CA ASP A 168 -15.94 -4.28 20.94
C ASP A 168 -14.76 -3.44 21.45
N ASP A 169 -13.91 -3.98 22.32
CA ASP A 169 -12.75 -3.27 22.88
C ASP A 169 -11.67 -3.02 21.81
N ILE A 170 -11.45 -4.02 20.95
CA ILE A 170 -10.53 -3.93 19.80
C ILE A 170 -11.00 -2.86 18.80
N THR A 171 -12.31 -2.73 18.58
CA THR A 171 -12.86 -1.69 17.69
C THR A 171 -12.65 -0.30 18.25
N HIS A 172 -12.93 -0.11 19.54
CA HIS A 172 -12.78 1.15 20.25
C HIS A 172 -11.31 1.60 20.22
N HIS A 173 -10.40 0.68 20.52
CA HIS A 173 -8.96 0.94 20.46
C HIS A 173 -8.48 1.36 19.05
N THR A 174 -8.97 0.71 17.99
CA THR A 174 -8.61 1.08 16.60
C THR A 174 -9.03 2.50 16.25
N ILE A 175 -10.27 2.86 16.56
CA ILE A 175 -10.83 4.19 16.30
C ILE A 175 -10.11 5.23 17.16
N GLN A 176 -9.85 4.93 18.43
CA GLN A 176 -9.12 5.81 19.33
C GLN A 176 -7.72 6.10 18.79
N LYS A 177 -6.96 5.10 18.33
CA LYS A 177 -5.62 5.32 17.76
C LYS A 177 -5.63 6.21 16.53
N TRP A 178 -6.60 6.04 15.63
CA TRP A 178 -6.74 6.92 14.48
C TRP A 178 -7.20 8.33 14.84
N SER A 179 -8.04 8.46 15.86
CA SER A 179 -8.44 9.75 16.43
C SER A 179 -7.24 10.49 17.05
N GLU A 180 -6.38 9.80 17.81
CA GLU A 180 -5.13 10.35 18.35
C GLU A 180 -4.19 10.87 17.24
N LEU A 181 -4.16 10.17 16.10
CA LEU A 181 -3.42 10.57 14.90
C LEU A 181 -4.20 11.55 14.01
N SER A 182 -5.30 12.11 14.50
CA SER A 182 -6.16 13.09 13.80
C SER A 182 -6.61 12.64 12.41
N TRP A 183 -6.75 11.32 12.19
CA TRP A 183 -7.11 10.75 10.88
C TRP A 183 -6.18 11.18 9.73
N THR A 184 -4.92 11.52 10.04
CA THR A 184 -4.01 12.23 9.12
C THR A 184 -3.87 11.53 7.76
N SER A 185 -3.64 10.22 7.75
CA SER A 185 -3.50 9.45 6.51
C SER A 185 -4.79 9.45 5.66
N HIS A 186 -5.96 9.39 6.30
CA HIS A 186 -7.25 9.46 5.62
C HIS A 186 -7.48 10.85 5.02
N TRP A 187 -7.14 11.93 5.74
CA TRP A 187 -7.21 13.29 5.22
C TRP A 187 -6.24 13.55 4.07
N VAL A 188 -5.01 13.06 4.17
CA VAL A 188 -4.01 13.14 3.09
C VAL A 188 -4.52 12.41 1.85
N THR A 189 -5.10 11.22 2.02
CA THR A 189 -5.71 10.46 0.93
C THR A 189 -6.86 11.21 0.29
N PHE A 190 -7.73 11.82 1.09
CA PHE A 190 -8.81 12.68 0.61
C PHE A 190 -8.27 13.90 -0.15
N GLY A 191 -7.24 14.56 0.35
CA GLY A 191 -6.55 15.66 -0.33
C GLY A 191 -5.96 15.24 -1.68
N CYS A 192 -5.31 14.07 -1.76
CA CYS A 192 -4.83 13.51 -3.03
C CYS A 192 -5.98 13.23 -4.02
N TRP A 193 -7.13 12.77 -3.52
CA TRP A 193 -8.32 12.56 -4.34
C TRP A 193 -8.91 13.87 -4.86
N VAL A 194 -9.04 14.89 -4.01
CA VAL A 194 -9.48 16.24 -4.43
C VAL A 194 -8.51 16.80 -5.46
N PHE A 195 -7.21 16.73 -5.23
CA PHE A 195 -6.20 17.17 -6.19
C PHE A 195 -6.32 16.43 -7.53
N TYR A 196 -6.49 15.11 -7.51
CA TYR A 196 -6.78 14.32 -8.71
C TYR A 196 -8.03 14.80 -9.47
N ARG A 197 -9.08 15.24 -8.75
CA ARG A 197 -10.32 15.76 -9.34
C ARG A 197 -10.19 17.19 -9.86
N LEU A 198 -9.31 18.00 -9.28
CA LEU A 198 -9.07 19.39 -9.69
C LEU A 198 -8.12 19.51 -10.88
N VAL A 199 -7.20 18.55 -11.03
CA VAL A 199 -6.26 18.47 -12.17
C VAL A 199 -6.95 17.85 -13.40
N LEU A 200 -8.26 18.07 -13.54
CA LEU A 200 -9.16 17.50 -14.53
C LEU A 200 -9.60 18.54 -15.54
#